data_AF-A0A2W5SHN6-F1
#
_entry.id   AF-A0A2W5SHN6-F1
#
_cell.length_a   1.000
_cell.length_b   1.000
_cell.length_c   1.000
_cell.angle_alpha   90.00
_cell.angle_beta   90.00
_cell.angle_gamma   90.00
#
_symmetry.space_group_name_H-M   'P 1'
#
loop_
_entity.id
_entity.type
_entity.pdbx_description
1 polymer ?
#
loop_
_entity_poly.entity_id
_entity_poly.type
_entity_poly.pdbx_seq_one_letter_code
_entity_poly.pdbx_strand_id
1 'polypeptide(L)'
;MTPSPSVPRQPGFGSDNVAGVSPAILDAITAANDGPTPSYGADDISRRVEQRLSTLFERDVAVLLVSTGTAANALALSALTPPWGAVLCHADSHIENDECGAPEFFSGG
;
A
#
# COMPACT_ATOMS: atom_id res chain seq x y z
N MET A 1 37.21 12.49 11.33
CA MET A 1 36.57 12.61 9.99
C MET A 1 35.21 13.23 10.23
N THR A 2 35.10 14.55 10.08
CA THR A 2 33.84 15.28 10.32
C THR A 2 32.85 14.96 9.19
N PRO A 3 31.59 14.62 9.49
CA PRO A 3 30.59 14.42 8.44
C PRO A 3 30.42 15.73 7.65
N SER A 4 30.48 15.62 6.33
CA SER A 4 30.22 16.76 5.44
C SER A 4 28.79 17.25 5.67
N PRO A 5 28.52 18.57 5.69
CA PRO A 5 27.16 19.09 5.86
C PRO A 5 26.26 18.56 4.74
N SER A 6 25.15 17.93 5.12
CA SER A 6 24.18 17.40 4.16
C SER A 6 23.51 18.55 3.41
N VAL A 7 23.68 18.58 2.09
CA VAL A 7 22.93 19.49 1.21
C VAL A 7 21.43 19.19 1.37
N PRO A 8 20.57 20.21 1.62
CA PRO A 8 19.13 19.99 1.65
C PRO A 8 18.66 19.40 0.31
N ARG A 9 17.96 18.26 0.35
CA ARG A 9 17.37 17.68 -0.87
C ARG A 9 16.30 18.64 -1.39
N GLN A 10 16.50 19.21 -2.58
CA GLN A 10 15.46 19.99 -3.22
C GLN A 10 14.31 19.07 -3.65
N PRO A 11 13.03 19.43 -3.39
CA PRO A 11 11.91 18.65 -3.87
C PRO A 11 11.86 18.71 -5.40
N GLY A 12 11.83 17.55 -6.06
CA GLY A 12 11.51 17.45 -7.49
C GLY A 12 10.00 17.51 -7.71
N PHE A 13 9.57 17.91 -8.91
CA PHE A 13 8.16 17.95 -9.32
C PHE A 13 7.74 16.75 -10.20
N GLY A 14 8.50 15.65 -10.16
CA GLY A 14 8.26 14.48 -11.02
C GLY A 14 7.11 13.60 -10.52
N SER A 15 7.15 13.19 -9.26
CA SER A 15 6.13 12.36 -8.61
C SER A 15 6.17 12.57 -7.11
N ASP A 16 5.06 12.34 -6.42
CA ASP A 16 4.97 12.32 -4.97
C ASP A 16 5.59 11.07 -4.33
N ASN A 17 5.75 9.97 -5.08
CA ASN A 17 6.39 8.74 -4.60
C ASN A 17 7.88 8.91 -4.25
N VAL A 18 8.47 10.06 -4.56
CA VAL A 18 9.84 10.45 -4.16
C VAL A 18 9.89 11.06 -2.77
N ALA A 19 8.73 11.44 -2.20
CA ALA A 19 8.64 12.00 -0.87
C ALA A 19 9.04 10.96 0.17
N GLY A 20 9.75 11.41 1.21
CA GLY A 20 10.09 10.58 2.35
C GLY A 20 8.88 10.31 3.25
N VAL A 21 9.10 9.46 4.24
CA VAL A 21 8.12 9.15 5.28
C VAL A 21 7.91 10.34 6.24
N SER A 22 6.66 10.59 6.64
CA SER A 22 6.32 11.61 7.64
C SER A 22 6.94 11.27 9.01
N PRO A 23 7.42 12.25 9.80
CA PRO A 23 7.97 12.01 11.13
C PRO A 23 7.04 11.19 12.05
N ALA A 24 5.73 11.47 12.03
CA ALA A 24 4.76 10.75 12.85
C ALA A 24 4.67 9.25 12.51
N ILE A 25 4.95 8.87 11.25
CA ILE A 25 5.00 7.46 10.83
C ILE A 25 6.29 6.81 11.35
N LEU A 26 7.42 7.51 11.30
CA LEU A 26 8.68 7.01 11.87
C LEU A 26 8.59 6.79 13.38
N ASP A 27 7.95 7.72 14.09
CA ASP A 27 7.70 7.61 15.52
C ASP A 27 6.81 6.39 15.82
N ALA A 28 5.76 6.17 15.02
CA ALA A 28 4.88 5.01 15.15
C ALA A 28 5.60 3.68 14.88
N ILE A 29 6.47 3.62 13.86
CA ILE A 29 7.31 2.45 13.58
C ILE A 29 8.26 2.18 14.75
N THR A 30 8.88 3.22 15.29
CA THR A 30 9.78 3.10 16.44
C THR A 30 9.04 2.57 17.67
N ALA A 31 7.84 3.09 17.94
CA ALA A 31 6.99 2.62 19.03
C ALA A 31 6.50 1.18 18.83
N ALA A 32 6.24 0.77 17.58
CA ALA A 32 5.85 -0.60 17.25
C ALA A 32 6.97 -1.63 17.44
N ASN A 33 8.23 -1.18 17.56
CA ASN A 33 9.41 -2.03 17.75
C ASN A 33 9.65 -2.41 19.23
N ASP A 34 8.68 -2.20 20.12
CA ASP A 34 8.77 -2.51 21.55
C ASP A 34 8.33 -3.96 21.86
N GLY A 35 9.21 -4.91 21.52
CA GLY A 35 9.02 -6.33 21.84
C GLY A 35 8.26 -7.15 20.79
N PRO A 36 8.08 -8.46 21.06
CA PRO A 36 7.49 -9.39 20.10
C PRO A 36 5.98 -9.23 19.99
N THR A 37 5.44 -9.38 18.78
CA THR A 37 4.00 -9.37 18.48
C THR A 37 3.60 -10.59 17.64
N PRO A 38 2.31 -10.99 17.68
CA PRO A 38 1.79 -12.00 16.75
C PRO A 38 1.99 -11.59 15.29
N SER A 39 2.27 -12.56 14.42
CA SER A 39 2.53 -12.32 13.00
C SER A 39 1.27 -12.35 12.14
N TYR A 40 1.42 -12.05 10.85
CA TYR A 40 0.37 -12.18 9.81
C TYR A 40 -0.92 -11.40 10.13
N GLY A 41 -0.78 -10.21 10.71
CA GLY A 41 -1.91 -9.31 11.02
C GLY A 41 -2.69 -9.67 12.28
N ALA A 42 -2.26 -10.66 13.06
CA ALA A 42 -2.91 -11.05 14.30
C ALA A 42 -2.57 -10.12 15.50
N ASP A 43 -1.82 -9.05 15.27
CA ASP A 43 -1.40 -8.08 16.28
C ASP A 43 -2.43 -6.95 16.50
N ASP A 44 -2.27 -6.23 17.62
CA ASP A 44 -3.19 -5.14 17.99
C ASP A 44 -3.01 -3.85 17.18
N ILE A 45 -1.90 -3.68 16.46
CA ILE A 45 -1.73 -2.56 15.52
C ILE A 45 -2.64 -2.79 14.32
N SER A 46 -2.59 -3.99 13.73
CA SER A 46 -3.44 -4.42 12.63
C SER A 46 -4.93 -4.33 12.98
N ARG A 47 -5.32 -4.85 14.15
CA ARG A 47 -6.72 -4.76 14.66
C ARG A 47 -7.20 -3.31 14.79
N ARG A 48 -6.35 -2.40 15.26
CA ARG A 48 -6.70 -0.97 15.37
C ARG A 48 -6.88 -0.31 14.01
N VAL A 49 -6.12 -0.72 12.99
CA VAL A 49 -6.31 -0.22 11.61
C VAL A 49 -7.67 -0.66 11.06
N GLU A 50 -8.04 -1.93 11.23
CA GLU A 50 -9.36 -2.46 10.83
C GLU A 50 -10.52 -1.67 11.46
N GLN A 51 -10.45 -1.44 12.76
CA GLN A 51 -11.47 -0.69 13.50
C GLN A 51 -11.56 0.77 13.03
N ARG A 52 -10.41 1.42 12.81
CA ARG A 52 -10.36 2.81 12.34
C ARG A 52 -10.91 2.94 10.92
N LEU A 53 -10.62 2.01 10.03
CA LEU A 53 -11.17 2.01 8.68
C LEU A 53 -12.66 1.71 8.69
N SER A 54 -13.13 0.76 9.50
CA SER A 54 -14.57 0.50 9.64
C SER A 54 -15.32 1.71 10.18
N THR A 55 -14.71 2.44 11.13
CA THR A 55 -15.27 3.70 11.65
C THR A 55 -15.27 4.78 10.57
N LEU A 56 -14.16 4.95 9.84
CA LEU A 56 -14.02 5.97 8.79
C LEU A 56 -15.02 5.78 7.65
N PHE A 57 -15.26 4.52 7.25
CA PHE A 57 -16.22 4.18 6.21
C PHE A 57 -17.65 4.01 6.73
N GLU A 58 -17.87 4.18 8.05
CA GLU A 58 -19.18 4.02 8.71
C GLU A 58 -19.82 2.65 8.44
N ARG A 59 -18.98 1.63 8.25
CA ARG A 59 -19.39 0.28 7.84
C ARG A 59 -18.32 -0.73 8.24
N ASP A 60 -18.74 -1.92 8.67
CA ASP A 60 -17.81 -3.03 8.85
C ASP A 60 -17.12 -3.38 7.52
N VAL A 61 -15.81 -3.24 7.47
CA VAL A 61 -14.98 -3.58 6.31
C VAL A 61 -13.93 -4.63 6.67
N ALA A 62 -13.63 -5.50 5.72
CA ALA A 62 -12.42 -6.32 5.79
C ALA A 62 -11.23 -5.50 5.29
N VAL A 63 -10.09 -5.59 5.97
CA VAL A 63 -8.87 -4.86 5.60
C VAL A 63 -7.75 -5.85 5.34
N LEU A 64 -7.10 -5.70 4.19
CA LEU A 64 -5.92 -6.47 3.81
C LEU A 64 -4.80 -5.47 3.50
N LEU A 65 -3.80 -5.40 4.37
CA LEU A 65 -2.65 -4.52 4.18
C LEU A 65 -1.63 -5.17 3.25
N VAL A 66 -1.28 -4.47 2.17
CA VAL A 66 -0.29 -4.89 1.19
C VAL A 66 0.73 -3.78 0.94
N SER A 67 1.89 -4.14 0.39
CA SER A 67 3.04 -3.24 0.31
C SER A 67 2.98 -2.21 -0.82
N THR A 68 2.22 -2.46 -1.89
CA THR A 68 2.16 -1.57 -3.07
C THR A 68 0.74 -1.43 -3.63
N GLY A 69 0.50 -0.34 -4.35
CA GLY A 69 -0.75 -0.13 -5.09
C GLY A 69 -0.99 -1.21 -6.15
N THR A 70 0.04 -1.59 -6.90
CA THR A 70 -0.03 -2.68 -7.89
C THR A 70 -0.49 -4.00 -7.28
N ALA A 71 0.05 -4.38 -6.12
CA ALA A 71 -0.38 -5.60 -5.44
C ALA A 71 -1.85 -5.50 -4.99
N ALA A 72 -2.27 -4.34 -4.47
CA ALA A 72 -3.65 -4.11 -4.07
C ALA A 72 -4.62 -4.25 -5.25
N ASN A 73 -4.32 -3.61 -6.38
CA ASN A 73 -5.14 -3.66 -7.59
C ASN A 73 -5.22 -5.08 -8.15
N ALA A 74 -4.07 -5.75 -8.33
CA ALA A 74 -4.03 -7.10 -8.87
C ALA A 74 -4.80 -8.12 -7.99
N LEU A 75 -4.66 -8.05 -6.66
CA LEU A 75 -5.39 -8.91 -5.74
C LEU A 75 -6.90 -8.63 -5.73
N ALA A 76 -7.29 -7.35 -5.76
CA ALA A 76 -8.70 -6.99 -5.79
C ALA A 76 -9.37 -7.47 -7.08
N LEU A 77 -8.72 -7.28 -8.23
CA LEU A 77 -9.27 -7.67 -9.53
C LEU A 77 -9.34 -9.19 -9.70
N SER A 78 -8.31 -9.93 -9.28
CA SER A 78 -8.32 -11.40 -9.38
C SER A 78 -9.42 -12.06 -8.54
N ALA A 79 -9.88 -11.38 -7.48
CA ALA A 79 -11.02 -11.83 -6.69
C ALA A 79 -12.39 -11.51 -7.32
N LEU A 80 -12.44 -10.58 -8.28
CA LEU A 80 -13.69 -10.06 -8.86
C LEU A 80 -14.00 -10.64 -10.26
N THR A 81 -13.02 -11.16 -10.98
CA THR A 81 -13.21 -11.74 -12.32
C THR A 81 -12.65 -13.16 -12.40
N PRO A 82 -13.33 -14.10 -13.07
CA PRO A 82 -12.69 -15.35 -13.45
C PRO A 82 -11.60 -15.09 -14.52
N PRO A 83 -10.70 -16.06 -14.78
CA PRO A 83 -9.64 -15.92 -15.77
C PRO A 83 -10.13 -15.58 -17.20
N TRP A 84 -11.32 -16.03 -17.57
CA TRP A 84 -11.93 -15.73 -18.88
C TRP A 84 -12.82 -14.48 -18.87
N GLY A 85 -12.87 -13.76 -17.75
CA GLY A 85 -13.64 -12.53 -17.63
C GLY A 85 -12.85 -11.31 -18.12
N ALA A 86 -13.47 -10.13 -18.04
CA ALA A 86 -12.87 -8.89 -18.49
C ALA A 86 -13.01 -7.80 -17.43
N VAL A 87 -11.95 -7.01 -17.26
CA VAL A 87 -11.95 -5.80 -16.42
C VAL A 87 -12.04 -4.59 -17.35
N LEU A 88 -13.14 -3.85 -17.27
CA LEU A 88 -13.28 -2.60 -18.03
C LEU A 88 -12.60 -1.47 -17.26
N CYS A 89 -11.67 -0.79 -17.91
CA CYS A 89 -10.94 0.34 -17.33
C CYS A 89 -10.73 1.47 -18.35
N HIS A 90 -10.34 2.64 -17.86
CA HIS A 90 -9.95 3.75 -18.73
C HIS A 90 -8.60 3.44 -19.39
N ALA A 91 -8.41 3.87 -20.64
CA ALA A 91 -7.18 3.63 -21.40
C ALA A 91 -5.93 4.18 -20.71
N ASP A 92 -6.07 5.27 -19.94
CA ASP A 92 -4.99 5.90 -19.17
C ASP A 92 -4.95 5.44 -17.69
N SER A 93 -5.60 4.33 -17.35
CA SER A 93 -5.61 3.84 -15.97
C SER A 93 -4.27 3.20 -15.59
N HIS A 94 -3.94 3.25 -14.30
CA HIS A 94 -2.67 2.70 -13.78
C HIS A 94 -2.59 1.17 -14.02
N ILE A 95 -3.70 0.46 -13.86
CA ILE A 95 -3.77 -1.00 -14.09
C ILE A 95 -3.48 -1.40 -15.54
N GLU A 96 -3.74 -0.50 -16.50
CA GLU A 96 -3.44 -0.71 -17.92
C GLU A 96 -1.99 -0.33 -18.28
N ASN A 97 -1.46 0.77 -17.72
CA ASN A 97 -0.22 1.38 -18.21
C ASN A 97 1.01 1.12 -17.32
N ASP A 98 0.83 1.10 -16.00
CA ASP A 98 1.93 1.28 -15.05
C ASP A 98 2.11 0.09 -14.08
N GLU A 99 1.43 -1.02 -14.38
CA GLU A 99 1.47 -2.24 -13.56
C GLU A 99 2.09 -3.45 -14.26
N CYS A 100 2.63 -3.26 -15.46
CA CYS A 100 3.38 -4.29 -16.21
C CYS A 100 2.61 -5.61 -16.33
N GLY A 101 1.29 -5.53 -16.59
CA GLY A 101 0.43 -6.71 -16.72
C GLY A 101 0.18 -7.49 -15.42
N ALA A 102 0.51 -6.93 -14.25
CA ALA A 102 0.25 -7.61 -12.97
C ALA A 102 -1.24 -8.00 -12.80
N PRO A 103 -2.24 -7.14 -13.09
CA PRO A 103 -3.64 -7.52 -13.01
C PRO A 103 -4.00 -8.74 -13.87
N GLU A 104 -3.51 -8.80 -15.12
CA GLU A 104 -3.72 -9.92 -16.05
C GLU A 104 -3.08 -11.21 -15.51
N PHE A 105 -1.80 -11.14 -15.16
CA PHE A 105 -1.04 -12.28 -14.64
C PHE A 105 -1.70 -12.90 -13.40
N PHE A 106 -2.12 -12.07 -12.43
CA PHE A 106 -2.73 -12.55 -11.19
C PHE A 106 -4.19 -12.96 -11.35
N SER A 107 -4.87 -12.56 -12.43
CA SER A 107 -6.26 -12.96 -12.71
C SER A 107 -6.36 -14.29 -13.48
N GLY A 108 -5.23 -14.91 -13.84
CA GLY A 108 -5.20 -16.24 -14.46
C GLY A 108 -4.71 -16.29 -15.90
N GLY A 109 -4.14 -15.19 -16.41
CA GLY A 109 -3.55 -15.11 -17.74
C GLY A 109 -4.48 -14.52 -18.78
#